data_AF-A0A955PX85-F1
#
_entry.id   AF-A0A955PX85-F1
#
_cell.length_a   1.000
_cell.length_b   1.000
_cell.length_c   1.000
_cell.angle_alpha   90.00
_cell.angle_beta   90.00
_cell.angle_gamma   90.00
#
_symmetry.space_group_name_H-M   'P 1'
#
loop_
_entity.id
_entity.type
_entity.pdbx_description
1 polymer ?
#
loop_
_entity_poly.entity_id
_entity_poly.type
_entity_poly.pdbx_seq_one_letter_code
_entity_poly.pdbx_strand_id
1 'polypeptide(L)'
;MKNSDYTPPAMVSESPTGLVGQYEADVLCLSVYGKTVILIGTAHVSQESVDLVKLVIEQEHPDRVCVELDAKRFEAISHPNRWESLDLKEIIRKQQLSTLMVNLILSSFQKRLGDKLGVIPGT
;
A
#
# COMPACT_ATOMS: atom_id res chain seq x y z
N MET A 1 -36.30 10.24 -37.49
CA MET A 1 -35.82 11.61 -37.25
C MET A 1 -34.78 11.55 -36.13
N LYS A 2 -33.55 11.97 -36.41
CA LYS A 2 -32.44 12.03 -35.46
C LYS A 2 -32.43 13.44 -34.87
N ASN A 3 -32.53 13.59 -33.55
CA ASN A 3 -32.31 14.89 -32.90
C ASN A 3 -30.81 15.06 -32.66
N SER A 4 -30.24 16.00 -33.41
CA SER A 4 -28.95 16.64 -33.19
C SER A 4 -29.05 17.62 -32.01
N ASP A 5 -27.89 18.00 -31.50
CA ASP A 5 -27.64 19.21 -30.68
C ASP A 5 -27.70 19.04 -29.16
N TYR A 6 -26.93 18.09 -28.63
CA TYR A 6 -26.36 18.23 -27.29
C TYR A 6 -24.84 18.42 -27.39
N THR A 7 -24.39 19.66 -27.20
CA THR A 7 -22.98 20.03 -27.06
C THR A 7 -22.74 20.33 -25.57
N PRO A 8 -21.96 19.53 -24.83
CA PRO A 8 -21.64 19.84 -23.45
C PRO A 8 -20.78 21.11 -23.38
N PRO A 9 -20.98 21.99 -22.37
CA PRO A 9 -20.25 23.23 -22.26
C PRO A 9 -18.77 22.95 -21.98
N ALA A 10 -17.90 23.60 -22.74
CA ALA A 10 -16.50 23.71 -22.39
C ALA A 10 -16.38 24.45 -21.06
N MET A 11 -15.95 23.75 -20.01
CA MET A 11 -15.48 24.37 -18.77
C MET A 11 -14.01 24.02 -18.62
N VAL A 12 -13.17 24.87 -19.23
CA VAL A 12 -11.77 25.03 -18.85
C VAL A 12 -11.75 26.16 -17.83
N SER A 13 -11.28 25.88 -16.61
CA SER A 13 -10.89 26.93 -15.66
C SER A 13 -10.03 26.36 -14.54
N GLU A 14 -8.73 26.37 -14.83
CA GLU A 14 -7.61 26.65 -13.93
C GLU A 14 -7.34 25.69 -12.75
N SER A 15 -6.23 24.96 -12.96
CA SER A 15 -5.55 24.03 -12.06
C SER A 15 -4.95 24.75 -10.85
N PRO A 16 -5.34 24.39 -9.61
CA PRO A 16 -4.63 24.82 -8.43
C PRO A 16 -3.55 23.79 -8.11
N THR A 17 -2.29 24.17 -8.38
CA THR A 17 -1.06 23.61 -7.78
C THR A 17 -0.72 22.15 -8.14
N GLY A 18 0.45 21.95 -8.76
CA GLY A 18 0.99 20.62 -9.10
C GLY A 18 0.73 20.19 -10.54
N LEU A 19 1.54 19.29 -11.09
CA LEU A 19 1.59 18.90 -12.51
C LEU A 19 0.43 17.95 -12.87
N VAL A 20 -0.79 18.32 -12.49
CA VAL A 20 -2.03 17.59 -12.74
C VAL A 20 -2.23 17.42 -14.25
N GLY A 21 -1.93 16.23 -14.76
CA GLY A 21 -2.12 15.85 -16.15
C GLY A 21 -0.91 15.29 -16.91
N GLN A 22 0.23 15.03 -16.26
CA GLN A 22 1.45 14.48 -16.90
C GLN A 22 1.81 13.05 -16.51
N TYR A 23 0.93 12.35 -15.80
CA TYR A 23 1.20 10.99 -15.32
C TYR A 23 0.70 9.94 -16.33
N GLU A 24 1.37 8.79 -16.36
CA GLU A 24 0.98 7.58 -17.11
C GLU A 24 -0.46 7.12 -16.75
N ALA A 25 -0.98 6.10 -17.45
CA ALA A 25 -2.37 5.62 -17.36
C ALA A 25 -2.85 5.26 -15.93
N ASP A 26 -1.94 5.06 -14.98
CA ASP A 26 -2.23 4.62 -13.62
C ASP A 26 -2.53 5.77 -12.63
N VAL A 27 -2.57 7.03 -13.05
CA VAL A 27 -2.92 8.16 -12.16
C VAL A 27 -4.17 8.89 -12.63
N LEU A 28 -5.16 8.99 -11.74
CA LEU A 28 -6.42 9.69 -11.96
C LEU A 28 -6.57 10.86 -10.99
N CYS A 29 -6.72 12.07 -11.52
CA CYS A 29 -6.96 13.27 -10.74
C CYS A 29 -8.46 13.64 -10.76
N LEU A 30 -9.06 13.77 -9.58
CA LEU A 30 -10.46 14.07 -9.38
C LEU A 30 -10.62 15.33 -8.53
N SER A 31 -11.58 16.19 -8.88
CA SER A 31 -12.00 17.30 -8.02
C SER A 31 -13.32 16.96 -7.36
N VAL A 32 -13.34 16.84 -6.03
CA VAL A 32 -14.50 16.41 -5.26
C VAL A 32 -14.66 17.32 -4.05
N TYR A 33 -15.83 17.97 -3.92
CA TYR A 33 -16.14 18.90 -2.81
C TYR A 33 -15.07 19.99 -2.59
N GLY A 34 -14.49 20.52 -3.67
CA GLY A 34 -13.43 21.53 -3.60
C GLY A 34 -12.07 21.00 -3.14
N LYS A 35 -11.87 19.68 -3.17
CA LYS A 35 -10.60 19.01 -2.88
C LYS A 35 -10.09 18.28 -4.11
N THR A 36 -8.78 18.30 -4.29
CA THR A 36 -8.11 17.46 -5.28
C THR A 36 -7.83 16.10 -4.66
N VAL A 37 -8.27 15.03 -5.33
CA VAL A 37 -8.00 13.65 -4.98
C VAL A 37 -7.17 13.04 -6.11
N ILE A 38 -5.98 12.56 -5.79
CA ILE A 38 -5.10 11.87 -6.72
C ILE A 38 -5.17 10.39 -6.40
N LEU A 39 -5.76 9.61 -7.31
CA LEU A 39 -5.87 8.16 -7.20
C LEU A 39 -4.77 7.52 -8.02
N ILE A 40 -3.95 6.67 -7.40
CA ILE A 40 -2.83 5.98 -8.05
C ILE A 40 -3.14 4.49 -8.06
N GLY A 41 -3.29 3.91 -9.25
CA GLY A 41 -3.38 2.49 -9.46
C GLY A 41 -2.04 1.81 -9.16
N THR A 42 -2.06 0.76 -8.36
CA THR A 42 -0.87 -0.05 -8.07
C THR A 42 -1.10 -1.50 -8.45
N ALA A 43 -0.11 -2.15 -9.07
CA ALA A 43 -0.12 -3.57 -9.32
C ALA A 43 0.50 -4.36 -8.15
N HIS A 44 0.13 -5.64 -8.00
CA HIS A 44 0.61 -6.47 -6.90
C HIS A 44 2.13 -6.69 -7.01
N VAL A 45 2.89 -6.21 -6.03
CA VAL A 45 4.35 -6.35 -5.95
C VAL A 45 5.05 -5.77 -7.19
N SER A 46 4.75 -4.51 -7.53
CA SER A 46 5.42 -3.78 -8.61
C SER A 46 6.32 -2.67 -8.07
N GLN A 47 7.61 -2.73 -8.39
CA GLN A 47 8.56 -1.67 -8.06
C GLN A 47 8.22 -0.37 -8.78
N GLU A 48 7.73 -0.47 -10.02
CA GLU A 48 7.27 0.68 -10.81
C GLU A 48 6.12 1.40 -10.14
N SER A 49 5.15 0.67 -9.55
CA SER A 49 4.08 1.28 -8.77
C SER A 49 4.61 1.99 -7.53
N VAL A 50 5.63 1.44 -6.86
CA VAL A 50 6.26 2.09 -5.68
C VAL A 50 6.97 3.38 -6.09
N ASP A 51 7.71 3.36 -7.19
CA ASP A 51 8.46 4.51 -7.68
C ASP A 51 7.51 5.62 -8.17
N LEU A 52 6.42 5.26 -8.84
CA LEU A 52 5.35 6.19 -9.22
C LEU A 52 4.72 6.86 -7.98
N VAL A 53 4.34 6.09 -6.95
CA VAL A 53 3.75 6.63 -5.73
C VAL A 53 4.70 7.63 -5.06
N LYS A 54 5.99 7.30 -4.97
CA LYS A 54 7.00 8.21 -4.40
C LYS A 54 7.08 9.51 -5.22
N LEU A 55 7.18 9.40 -6.54
CA LEU A 55 7.25 10.54 -7.43
C LEU A 55 6.05 11.48 -7.24
N VAL A 56 4.83 10.93 -7.23
CA VAL A 56 3.61 11.72 -7.05
C VAL A 56 3.58 12.41 -5.68
N ILE A 57 3.95 11.72 -4.61
CA ILE A 57 4.00 12.32 -3.25
C ILE A 57 5.04 13.45 -3.18
N GLU A 58 6.21 13.26 -3.79
CA GLU A 58 7.28 14.26 -3.81
C GLU A 58 6.93 15.47 -4.68
N GLN A 59 6.14 15.30 -5.74
CA GLN A 59 5.76 16.40 -6.64
C GLN A 59 4.54 17.17 -6.15
N GLU A 60 3.52 16.46 -5.65
CA GLU A 60 2.21 17.03 -5.33
C GLU A 60 2.07 17.44 -3.86
N HIS A 61 2.96 16.95 -2.99
CA HIS A 61 2.99 17.25 -1.54
C HIS A 61 1.58 17.22 -0.89
N PRO A 62 0.86 16.10 -0.96
CA PRO A 62 -0.52 16.05 -0.50
C PRO A 62 -0.62 16.22 1.02
N ASP A 63 -1.66 16.91 1.49
CA ASP A 63 -1.94 17.05 2.92
C ASP A 63 -2.17 15.71 3.63
N ARG A 64 -2.66 14.71 2.88
CA ARG A 64 -3.03 13.38 3.39
C ARG A 64 -2.74 12.30 2.37
N VAL A 65 -2.22 11.17 2.85
CA VAL A 65 -2.06 9.94 2.07
C VAL A 65 -3.04 8.90 2.62
N CYS A 66 -3.89 8.37 1.74
CA CYS A 66 -4.83 7.31 2.07
C CYS A 66 -4.39 6.03 1.37
N VAL A 67 -4.29 4.93 2.10
CA VAL A 67 -3.87 3.63 1.55
C VAL A 67 -5.06 2.68 1.58
N GLU A 68 -5.39 2.10 0.43
CA GLU A 68 -6.38 1.04 0.35
C GLU A 68 -5.79 -0.25 0.94
N LEU A 69 -6.44 -0.79 1.96
CA LEU A 69 -6.05 -2.04 2.61
C LEU A 69 -7.29 -2.90 2.82
N ASP A 70 -7.15 -4.20 2.59
CA ASP A 70 -8.12 -5.17 3.10
C ASP A 70 -8.09 -5.23 4.63
N ALA A 71 -9.18 -5.72 5.23
CA ALA A 71 -9.34 -5.74 6.69
C ALA A 71 -8.20 -6.47 7.41
N LYS A 72 -7.66 -7.55 6.83
CA LYS A 72 -6.59 -8.33 7.46
C LYS A 72 -5.28 -7.55 7.46
N ARG A 73 -4.93 -6.89 6.33
CA ARG A 73 -3.75 -6.01 6.26
C ARG A 73 -3.89 -4.80 7.18
N PHE A 74 -5.07 -4.20 7.24
CA PHE A 74 -5.35 -3.10 8.15
C PHE A 74 -5.15 -3.51 9.61
N GLU A 75 -5.67 -4.66 10.02
CA GLU A 75 -5.47 -5.18 11.38
C GLU A 75 -4.00 -5.45 11.68
N ALA A 76 -3.27 -6.06 10.75
CA ALA A 76 -1.85 -6.36 10.91
C ALA A 76 -0.99 -5.09 11.09
N ILE A 77 -1.25 -4.05 10.29
CA ILE A 77 -0.52 -2.78 10.35
C ILE A 77 -0.93 -1.95 11.58
N SER A 78 -2.22 -1.93 11.92
CA SER A 78 -2.73 -1.11 13.03
C SER A 78 -2.49 -1.72 14.40
N HIS A 79 -2.36 -3.05 14.49
CA HIS A 79 -2.21 -3.78 15.75
C HIS A 79 -1.05 -4.78 15.69
N PRO A 80 0.20 -4.29 15.58
CA PRO A 80 1.38 -5.15 15.45
C PRO A 80 1.58 -6.09 16.65
N ASN A 81 1.01 -5.80 17.82
CA ASN A 81 1.15 -6.67 19.00
C ASN A 81 0.00 -7.69 19.17
N ARG A 82 -1.06 -7.59 18.34
CA ARG A 82 -2.27 -8.41 18.51
C ARG A 82 -2.17 -9.74 17.77
N TRP A 83 -1.40 -9.81 16.68
CA TRP A 83 -1.11 -11.08 16.00
C TRP A 83 -0.18 -11.95 16.87
N GLU A 84 0.89 -11.39 17.42
CA GLU A 84 1.84 -12.15 18.27
C GLU A 84 1.17 -12.76 19.50
N SER A 85 0.29 -11.98 20.16
CA SER A 85 -0.30 -12.38 21.43
C SER A 85 -1.47 -13.35 21.32
N LEU A 86 -2.28 -13.27 20.25
CA LEU A 86 -3.36 -14.22 19.99
C LEU A 86 -2.81 -15.57 19.51
N ASP A 87 -1.85 -15.54 18.59
CA ASP A 87 -1.29 -16.77 18.02
C ASP A 87 -0.47 -17.53 19.07
N LEU A 88 0.37 -16.85 19.86
CA LEU A 88 1.13 -17.50 20.93
C LEU A 88 0.23 -18.16 21.99
N LYS A 89 -0.85 -17.49 22.41
CA LYS A 89 -1.81 -18.07 23.37
C LYS A 89 -2.56 -19.26 22.78
N GLU A 90 -3.00 -19.19 21.53
CA GLU A 90 -3.66 -20.31 20.84
C GLU A 90 -2.71 -21.48 20.61
N ILE A 91 -1.46 -21.24 20.21
CA ILE A 91 -0.42 -22.27 20.01
C ILE A 91 -0.12 -22.98 21.34
N ILE A 92 0.02 -22.23 22.44
CA ILE A 92 0.21 -22.79 23.79
C ILE A 92 -1.04 -23.58 24.20
N ARG A 93 -2.25 -23.06 23.97
CA ARG A 93 -3.51 -23.73 24.31
C ARG A 93 -3.74 -25.02 23.50
N LYS A 94 -3.29 -25.05 22.25
CA LYS A 94 -3.37 -26.21 21.35
C LYS A 94 -2.23 -27.24 21.54
N GLN A 95 -1.38 -27.06 22.57
CA GLN A 95 -0.21 -27.91 22.85
C GLN A 95 0.79 -28.01 21.66
N GLN A 96 0.77 -27.04 20.74
CA GLN A 96 1.66 -27.02 19.56
C GLN A 96 3.05 -26.42 19.88
N LEU A 97 3.50 -26.54 21.13
CA LEU A 97 4.80 -26.04 21.60
C LEU A 97 5.97 -26.66 20.83
N SER A 98 5.84 -27.92 20.42
CA SER A 98 6.86 -28.63 19.65
C SER A 98 7.09 -27.98 18.28
N THR A 99 6.02 -27.59 17.59
CA THR A 99 6.10 -26.88 16.29
C THR A 99 6.71 -25.50 16.46
N LEU A 100 6.34 -24.76 17.51
CA LEU A 100 6.96 -23.47 17.83
C LEU A 100 8.46 -23.63 18.09
N MET A 101 8.88 -24.66 18.83
CA MET A 101 10.31 -24.93 19.06
C MET A 101 11.06 -25.29 17.78
N VAL A 102 10.49 -26.11 16.89
CA VAL A 102 11.10 -26.43 15.60
C VAL A 102 11.30 -25.16 14.76
N ASN A 103 10.29 -24.30 14.70
CA ASN A 103 10.39 -23.02 14.00
C ASN A 103 11.44 -22.10 14.65
N LEU A 104 11.51 -22.03 15.97
CA LEU A 104 12.49 -21.21 16.68
C LEU A 104 13.94 -21.69 16.47
N ILE A 105 14.14 -23.01 16.49
CA ILE A 105 15.42 -23.64 16.18
C ILE A 105 15.80 -23.31 14.73
N LEU A 106 14.88 -23.51 13.79
CA LEU A 106 15.11 -23.25 12.36
C LEU A 106 15.41 -21.77 12.10
N SER A 107 14.63 -20.85 12.68
CA SER A 107 14.88 -19.40 12.60
C SER A 107 16.22 -19.01 13.23
N SER A 108 16.63 -19.64 14.33
CA SER A 108 17.96 -19.43 14.92
C SER A 108 19.09 -19.92 14.01
N PHE A 109 18.90 -21.03 13.29
CA PHE A 109 19.85 -21.51 12.29
C PHE A 109 19.90 -20.59 11.06
N GLN A 110 18.74 -20.17 10.56
CA GLN A 110 18.63 -19.21 9.46
C GLN A 110 19.28 -17.87 9.82
N LYS A 111 19.05 -17.36 11.03
CA LYS A 111 19.68 -16.13 11.54
C LYS A 111 21.20 -16.28 11.62
N ARG A 112 21.71 -17.38 12.20
CA ARG A 112 23.16 -17.66 12.26
C ARG A 112 23.81 -17.84 10.89
N LEU A 113 23.08 -18.34 9.89
CA LEU A 113 23.56 -18.46 8.51
C LEU A 113 23.53 -17.09 7.80
N GLY A 114 22.46 -16.31 7.97
CA GLY A 114 22.34 -14.94 7.45
C GLY A 114 23.42 -14.00 8.00
N ASP A 115 23.70 -14.08 9.30
CA ASP A 115 24.77 -13.30 9.95
C ASP A 115 26.17 -13.63 9.41
N LYS A 116 26.39 -14.86 8.90
CA LYS A 116 27.66 -15.27 8.25
C LYS A 116 27.75 -14.87 6.78
N LEU A 117 26.62 -14.58 6.14
CA LEU A 117 26.53 -14.24 4.72
C LEU A 117 26.26 -12.75 4.48
N GLY A 118 26.07 -11.94 5.52
CA GLY A 118 25.89 -10.48 5.41
C GLY A 118 24.58 -10.06 4.74
N VAL A 119 23.62 -10.97 4.61
CA VAL A 119 22.30 -10.70 4.02
C VAL A 119 21.23 -11.06 5.03
N ILE A 120 20.43 -10.05 5.39
CA ILE A 120 19.21 -10.21 6.16
C ILE A 120 18.18 -10.85 5.22
N PRO A 121 17.67 -12.08 5.49
CA PRO A 121 16.57 -12.61 4.70
C PRO A 121 15.35 -11.73 4.94
N GLY A 122 15.01 -10.93 3.93
CA GLY A 122 13.80 -10.13 3.88
C GLY A 122 12.58 -11.05 3.75
N THR A 123 11.55 -10.73 4.54
CA THR A 123 10.19 -11.27 4.39
C THR A 123 9.46 -10.52 3.30
#